data_AF-A0A9D5FWZ8-F1
#
_entry.id   AF-A0A9D5FWZ8-F1
#
_cell.length_a   1.000
_cell.length_b   1.000
_cell.length_c   1.000
_cell.angle_alpha   90.00
_cell.angle_beta   90.00
_cell.angle_gamma   90.00
#
_symmetry.space_group_name_H-M   'P 1'
#
loop_
_entity.id
_entity.type
_entity.pdbx_description
1 polymer ?
#
loop_
_entity_poly.entity_id
_entity_poly.type
_entity_poly.pdbx_seq_one_letter_code
_entity_poly.pdbx_strand_id
1 'polypeptide(L)'
;MEQEFEEYWESHRQLLINHAPKSLQEERKSNTKMNSVGDWLLFSLPIMVMIIFYDQHFILNGLGNFVVTAVLGVLVFMGSELLKPYVTRKRSLLEIDDDIKQYYYRVYKEKGLKFIEESLS
;
A
#
# COMPACT_ATOMS: atom_id res chain seq x y z
N MET A 1 -12.86 18.71 10.42
CA MET A 1 -13.87 18.57 9.35
C MET A 1 -15.23 18.56 10.01
N GLU A 2 -16.25 19.14 9.37
CA GLU A 2 -17.63 19.12 9.84
C GLU A 2 -18.16 17.67 9.91
N GLN A 3 -18.98 17.34 10.91
CA GLN A 3 -19.48 15.97 11.14
C GLN A 3 -20.29 15.42 9.95
N GLU A 4 -21.08 16.27 9.28
CA GLU A 4 -21.87 15.86 8.11
C GLU A 4 -20.99 15.36 6.95
N PHE A 5 -19.86 16.03 6.70
CA PHE A 5 -18.91 15.61 5.67
C PHE A 5 -18.21 14.30 6.05
N GLU A 6 -17.88 14.12 7.33
CA GLU A 6 -17.24 12.89 7.81
C GLU A 6 -18.17 11.69 7.69
N GLU A 7 -19.44 11.82 8.07
CA GLU A 7 -20.43 10.76 7.89
C GLU A 7 -20.66 10.43 6.40
N TYR A 8 -20.68 11.45 5.54
CA TYR A 8 -20.78 11.27 4.10
C TYR A 8 -19.53 10.59 3.51
N TRP A 9 -18.34 11.01 3.95
CA TRP A 9 -17.07 10.42 3.54
C TRP A 9 -17.02 8.95 3.91
N GLU A 10 -17.32 8.58 5.16
CA GLU A 10 -17.29 7.18 5.60
C GLU A 10 -18.29 6.30 4.85
N SER A 11 -19.48 6.82 4.54
CA SER A 11 -20.52 6.08 3.80
C SER A 11 -20.25 5.95 2.30
N HIS A 12 -19.57 6.92 1.67
CA HIS A 12 -19.38 6.99 0.21
C HIS A 12 -17.92 6.95 -0.22
N ARG A 13 -16.98 6.60 0.67
CA ARG A 13 -15.53 6.63 0.45
C ARG A 13 -15.10 5.97 -0.85
N GLN A 14 -15.60 4.77 -1.15
CA GLN A 14 -15.20 4.06 -2.38
C GLN A 14 -15.65 4.78 -3.66
N LEU A 15 -16.87 5.33 -3.65
CA LEU A 15 -17.41 6.10 -4.78
C LEU A 15 -16.60 7.39 -5.00
N LEU A 16 -16.29 8.10 -3.92
CA LEU A 16 -15.49 9.33 -3.93
C LEU A 16 -14.08 9.09 -4.46
N ILE A 17 -13.42 8.01 -4.00
CA ILE A 17 -12.08 7.68 -4.49
C ILE A 17 -12.10 7.27 -5.98
N ASN A 18 -13.15 6.59 -6.44
CA ASN A 18 -13.30 6.18 -7.84
C ASN A 18 -13.66 7.34 -8.78
N HIS A 19 -14.20 8.44 -8.26
CA HIS A 19 -14.53 9.67 -9.01
C HIS A 19 -13.55 10.82 -8.74
N ALA A 20 -12.52 10.59 -7.91
CA ALA A 20 -11.45 11.56 -7.66
C ALA A 20 -10.76 11.98 -8.98
N PRO A 21 -10.09 13.15 -9.04
CA PRO A 21 -9.33 13.58 -10.22
C PRO A 21 -8.43 12.47 -10.79
N LYS A 22 -8.37 12.35 -12.13
CA LYS A 22 -7.60 11.29 -12.82
C LYS A 22 -6.14 11.20 -12.35
N SER A 23 -5.52 12.33 -12.02
CA SER A 23 -4.16 12.39 -11.45
C SER A 23 -4.03 11.58 -10.16
N LEU A 24 -4.96 11.73 -9.21
CA LEU A 24 -4.95 11.03 -7.92
C LEU A 24 -5.33 9.55 -8.08
N GLN A 25 -6.23 9.23 -9.01
CA GLN A 25 -6.55 7.84 -9.34
C GLN A 25 -5.36 7.09 -9.95
N GLU A 26 -4.63 7.73 -10.86
CA GLU A 26 -3.44 7.18 -11.50
C GLU A 26 -2.30 7.02 -10.49
N GLU A 27 -2.11 7.99 -9.59
CA GLU A 27 -1.15 7.89 -8.49
C GLU A 27 -1.48 6.70 -7.57
N ARG A 28 -2.75 6.56 -7.17
CA ARG A 28 -3.22 5.42 -6.36
C ARG A 28 -2.99 4.07 -7.07
N LYS A 29 -3.35 3.96 -8.35
CA LYS A 29 -3.15 2.74 -9.16
C LYS A 29 -1.66 2.42 -9.35
N SER A 30 -0.82 3.44 -9.51
CA SER A 30 0.64 3.29 -9.64
C SER A 30 1.28 2.78 -8.33
N ASN A 31 0.68 3.13 -7.20
CA ASN A 31 1.07 2.66 -5.88
C ASN A 31 0.63 1.23 -5.57
N THR A 32 -0.51 0.77 -6.11
CA THR A 32 -0.99 -0.61 -5.90
C THR A 32 -0.23 -1.65 -6.73
N LYS A 33 0.34 -1.25 -7.88
CA LYS A 33 1.16 -2.14 -8.71
C LYS A 33 2.61 -2.19 -8.24
N MET A 34 3.23 -3.37 -8.34
CA MET A 34 4.67 -3.62 -8.19
C MET A 34 5.46 -2.95 -9.33
N ASN A 35 5.44 -1.63 -9.34
CA ASN A 35 5.96 -0.79 -10.41
C ASN A 35 7.31 -0.15 -10.05
N SER A 36 7.77 -0.28 -8.80
CA SER A 36 9.07 0.26 -8.40
C SER A 36 10.14 -0.82 -8.38
N VAL A 37 11.35 -0.44 -8.79
CA VAL A 37 12.56 -1.27 -8.64
C VAL A 37 12.76 -1.70 -7.18
N GLY A 38 12.39 -0.85 -6.21
CA GLY A 38 12.42 -1.18 -4.79
C GLY A 38 11.46 -2.30 -4.38
N ASP A 39 10.27 -2.37 -5.01
CA ASP A 39 9.28 -3.41 -4.73
C ASP A 39 9.77 -4.78 -5.23
N TRP A 40 10.43 -4.82 -6.39
CA TRP A 40 11.07 -6.02 -6.93
C TRP A 40 12.30 -6.47 -6.11
N LEU A 41 13.10 -5.50 -5.64
CA LEU A 41 14.24 -5.77 -4.76
C LEU A 41 13.79 -6.41 -3.44
N LEU A 42 12.79 -5.83 -2.77
CA LEU A 42 12.29 -6.32 -1.49
C LEU A 42 11.63 -7.70 -1.58
N PHE A 43 11.00 -8.01 -2.71
CA PHE A 43 10.41 -9.32 -2.97
C PHE A 43 11.44 -10.40 -3.30
N SER A 44 12.53 -10.05 -3.99
CA SER A 44 13.60 -11.01 -4.34
C SER A 44 14.55 -11.30 -3.16
N LEU A 45 14.63 -10.40 -2.18
CA LEU A 45 15.54 -10.49 -1.04
C LEU A 45 15.32 -11.77 -0.18
N PRO A 46 14.10 -12.15 0.24
CA PRO A 46 13.86 -13.37 0.98
C PRO A 46 14.27 -14.63 0.20
N ILE A 47 14.05 -14.65 -1.12
CA ILE A 47 14.39 -15.78 -1.99
C ILE A 47 15.91 -15.94 -2.07
N MET A 48 16.65 -14.84 -2.28
CA MET A 48 18.12 -14.82 -2.27
C MET A 48 18.68 -15.34 -0.95
N VAL A 49 18.13 -14.86 0.18
CA VAL A 49 18.57 -15.30 1.50
C VAL A 49 18.29 -16.79 1.71
N MET A 50 17.13 -17.29 1.31
CA MET A 50 16.81 -18.72 1.42
C MET A 50 17.78 -19.59 0.61
N ILE A 51 18.13 -19.19 -0.63
CA ILE A 51 19.08 -19.94 -1.46
C ILE A 51 20.46 -19.99 -0.81
N ILE A 52 20.96 -18.85 -0.33
CA ILE A 52 22.28 -18.76 0.30
C ILE A 52 22.33 -19.61 1.58
N PHE A 53 21.31 -19.53 2.43
CA PHE A 53 21.30 -20.25 3.71
C PHE A 53 21.02 -21.75 3.57
N TYR A 54 20.24 -22.16 2.56
CA TYR A 54 20.00 -23.58 2.30
C TYR A 54 21.30 -24.33 1.97
N ASP A 55 22.18 -23.70 1.18
CA ASP A 55 23.45 -24.28 0.74
C ASP A 55 24.49 -24.43 1.86
N GLN A 56 24.32 -23.68 2.97
CA GLN A 56 25.23 -23.75 4.11
C GLN A 56 25.07 -25.02 4.97
N HIS A 57 24.07 -25.87 4.69
CA HIS A 57 23.83 -27.14 5.39
C HIS A 57 23.97 -27.05 6.92
N PHE A 58 23.42 -25.99 7.54
CA PHE A 58 23.53 -25.74 8.99
C PHE A 58 23.04 -26.90 9.86
N ILE A 59 22.15 -27.75 9.31
CA ILE A 59 21.67 -28.96 9.95
C ILE A 59 21.93 -30.16 9.03
N LEU A 60 22.53 -31.21 9.57
CA LEU A 60 22.89 -32.46 8.86
C LEU A 60 21.69 -33.21 8.26
N ASN A 61 20.48 -32.96 8.76
CA ASN A 61 19.24 -33.55 8.25
C ASN A 61 18.54 -32.58 7.28
N GLY A 62 18.34 -33.03 6.03
CA GLY A 62 17.77 -32.20 4.96
C GLY A 62 16.40 -31.57 5.29
N LEU A 63 15.52 -32.31 6.01
CA LEU A 63 14.23 -31.78 6.44
C LEU A 63 14.37 -30.64 7.47
N GLY A 64 15.33 -30.76 8.39
CA GLY A 64 15.59 -29.74 9.41
C GLY A 64 16.15 -28.46 8.79
N ASN A 65 17.11 -28.59 7.87
CA ASN A 65 17.69 -27.47 7.13
C ASN A 65 16.62 -26.73 6.30
N PHE A 66 15.70 -27.47 5.67
CA PHE A 66 14.58 -26.90 4.93
C PHE A 66 13.65 -26.07 5.84
N VAL A 67 13.24 -26.61 7.00
CA VAL A 67 12.35 -25.90 7.94
C VAL A 67 13.00 -24.63 8.48
N VAL A 68 14.28 -24.68 8.87
CA VAL A 68 15.00 -23.51 9.38
C VAL A 68 15.13 -22.44 8.30
N THR A 69 15.47 -22.84 7.07
CA THR A 69 15.56 -21.91 5.93
C THR A 69 14.21 -21.26 5.63
N ALA A 70 13.11 -22.03 5.68
CA ALA A 70 11.76 -21.52 5.47
C ALA A 70 11.36 -20.48 6.54
N VAL A 71 11.63 -20.77 7.83
CA VAL A 71 11.38 -19.83 8.93
C VAL A 71 12.18 -18.54 8.73
N LEU A 72 13.46 -18.65 8.35
CA LEU A 72 14.32 -17.50 8.11
C LEU A 72 13.83 -16.66 6.91
N GLY A 73 13.37 -17.31 5.84
CA GLY A 73 12.73 -16.63 4.71
C GLY A 73 11.49 -15.85 5.11
N VAL A 74 10.63 -16.41 5.96
CA VAL A 74 9.44 -15.71 6.50
C VAL A 74 9.84 -14.49 7.33
N LEU A 75 10.86 -14.60 8.18
CA LEU A 75 11.34 -13.47 8.99
C LEU A 75 11.89 -12.34 8.11
N VAL A 76 12.68 -12.68 7.08
CA VAL A 76 13.20 -11.69 6.12
C VAL A 76 12.06 -11.05 5.33
N PHE A 77 11.06 -11.83 4.91
CA PHE A 77 9.87 -11.31 4.23
C PHE A 77 9.10 -10.31 5.10
N MET A 78 8.87 -10.64 6.38
CA MET A 78 8.25 -9.69 7.32
C MET A 78 9.07 -8.41 7.48
N GLY A 79 10.40 -8.53 7.57
CA GLY A 79 11.30 -7.37 7.59
C GLY A 79 11.22 -6.52 6.32
N SER A 80 11.12 -7.15 5.15
CA SER A 80 10.97 -6.45 3.86
C SER A 80 9.68 -5.63 3.78
N GLU A 81 8.56 -6.14 4.29
CA GLU A 81 7.29 -5.39 4.33
C GLU A 81 7.38 -4.16 5.25
N LEU A 82 8.18 -4.20 6.33
CA LEU A 82 8.45 -3.04 7.20
C LEU A 82 9.37 -2.00 6.55
N LEU A 83 10.30 -2.44 5.69
CA LEU A 83 11.25 -1.56 4.99
C LEU A 83 10.68 -0.95 3.71
N LYS A 84 9.60 -1.52 3.17
CA LYS A 84 8.87 -1.06 1.98
C LYS A 84 8.59 0.45 1.94
N PRO A 85 8.05 1.10 2.99
CA PRO A 85 7.87 2.55 2.98
C PRO A 85 9.19 3.34 2.89
N TYR A 86 10.29 2.82 3.43
CA TYR A 86 11.59 3.49 3.45
C TYR A 86 12.35 3.36 2.12
N VAL A 87 12.27 2.19 1.48
CA VAL A 87 13.00 1.91 0.23
C VAL A 87 12.24 2.43 -0.99
N THR A 88 10.91 2.28 -1.00
CA THR A 88 10.13 2.56 -2.20
C THR A 88 9.84 4.05 -2.39
N ARG A 89 9.96 4.88 -1.33
CA ARG A 89 9.78 6.36 -1.35
C ARG A 89 8.46 6.84 -1.99
N LYS A 90 7.52 5.92 -2.18
CA LYS A 90 6.16 6.16 -2.66
C LYS A 90 5.35 6.71 -1.50
N ARG A 91 4.58 7.78 -1.73
CA ARG A 91 3.59 8.26 -0.74
C ARG A 91 2.66 7.11 -0.39
N SER A 92 2.32 6.97 0.88
CA SER A 92 1.47 5.85 1.31
C SER A 92 0.08 5.96 0.68
N LEU A 93 -0.61 4.84 0.47
CA LEU A 93 -2.02 4.87 0.02
C LEU A 93 -2.92 5.67 0.99
N LEU A 94 -2.54 5.72 2.28
CA LEU A 94 -3.22 6.52 3.30
C LEU A 94 -3.02 8.02 3.07
N GLU A 95 -1.83 8.47 2.66
CA GLU A 95 -1.59 9.87 2.30
C GLU A 95 -2.37 10.28 1.05
N ILE A 96 -2.47 9.41 0.05
CA ILE A 96 -3.26 9.70 -1.17
C ILE A 96 -4.75 9.77 -0.84
N ASP A 97 -5.25 8.85 -0.01
CA ASP A 97 -6.64 8.86 0.41
C ASP A 97 -6.96 10.10 1.27
N ASP A 98 -6.00 10.59 2.09
CA ASP A 98 -6.14 11.85 2.83
C ASP A 98 -6.14 13.07 1.90
N ASP A 99 -5.27 13.10 0.88
CA ASP A 99 -5.27 14.16 -0.14
C ASP A 99 -6.60 14.20 -0.92
N ILE A 100 -7.19 13.04 -1.25
CA ILE A 100 -8.52 12.94 -1.86
C ILE A 100 -9.60 13.47 -0.90
N LYS A 101 -9.52 13.11 0.38
CA LYS A 101 -10.46 13.61 1.40
C LYS A 101 -10.39 15.12 1.53
N GLN A 102 -9.18 15.69 1.58
CA GLN A 102 -8.94 17.13 1.62
C GLN A 102 -9.49 17.86 0.39
N TYR A 103 -9.36 17.26 -0.80
CA TYR A 103 -9.93 17.79 -2.04
C TYR A 103 -11.45 17.91 -1.92
N TYR A 104 -12.15 16.82 -1.57
CA TYR A 104 -13.61 16.85 -1.42
C TYR A 104 -14.07 17.72 -0.26
N TYR A 105 -13.28 17.83 0.80
CA TYR A 105 -13.55 18.74 1.91
C TYR A 105 -13.51 20.21 1.47
N ARG A 106 -12.57 20.58 0.59
CA ARG A 106 -12.51 21.93 0.00
C ARG A 106 -13.72 22.20 -0.87
N VAL A 107 -14.09 21.24 -1.73
CA VAL A 107 -15.30 21.35 -2.58
C VAL A 107 -16.56 21.48 -1.72
N TYR A 108 -16.66 20.72 -0.62
CA TYR A 108 -17.74 20.83 0.35
C TYR A 108 -17.83 22.24 0.96
N LYS A 109 -16.70 22.82 1.36
CA LYS A 109 -16.68 24.19 1.90
C LYS A 109 -17.09 25.26 0.89
N GLU A 110 -16.76 25.09 -0.38
CA GLU A 110 -17.05 26.08 -1.42
C GLU A 110 -18.45 25.96 -1.99
N LYS A 111 -18.98 24.75 -2.13
CA LYS A 111 -20.22 24.47 -2.91
C LYS A 111 -21.27 23.65 -2.16
N GLY A 112 -20.95 23.12 -0.99
CA GLY A 112 -21.83 22.28 -0.18
C GLY A 112 -21.92 20.82 -0.67
N LEU A 113 -22.58 19.98 0.15
CA LEU A 113 -22.66 18.53 -0.06
C LEU A 113 -23.44 18.15 -1.33
N LYS A 114 -24.50 18.90 -1.66
CA LYS A 114 -25.36 18.64 -2.83
C LYS A 114 -24.60 18.67 -4.15
N PHE A 115 -23.61 19.56 -4.26
CA PHE A 115 -22.77 19.65 -5.45
C PHE A 115 -21.88 18.41 -5.62
N ILE A 116 -21.41 17.84 -4.51
CA ILE A 116 -20.62 16.60 -4.53
C ILE A 116 -21.50 15.44 -4.98
N GLU A 117 -22.71 15.31 -4.41
CA GLU A 117 -23.68 14.30 -4.82
C GLU A 117 -24.06 14.37 -6.30
N GLU A 118 -24.31 15.58 -6.82
CA GLU A 118 -24.63 15.80 -8.24
C GLU A 118 -23.45 15.47 -9.16
N SER A 119 -22.22 15.70 -8.71
CA SER A 119 -21.01 15.35 -9.47
C SER A 119 -20.69 13.85 -9.50
N LEU A 120 -21.35 13.07 -8.63
CA LEU A 120 -21.18 11.62 -8.48
C LEU A 120 -22.35 10.81 -9.06
N SER A 121 -23.44 11.47 -9.45
CA SER A 121 -24.62 10.88 -10.09
C SER A 121 -24.48 10.78 -11.62
#